data_AF-A0A0C9ME37-F1
#
_entry.id   AF-A0A0C9ME37-F1
#
_cell.length_a   1.000
_cell.length_b   1.000
_cell.length_c   1.000
_cell.angle_alpha   90.00
_cell.angle_beta   90.00
_cell.angle_gamma   90.00
#
_symmetry.space_group_name_H-M   'P 1'
#
loop_
_entity.id
_entity.type
_entity.pdbx_description
1 polymer ?
#
loop_
_entity_poly.entity_id
_entity_poly.type
_entity_poly.pdbx_seq_one_letter_code
_entity_poly.pdbx_strand_id
1 'polypeptide(L)'
;MATTYTLELHDWSKHNIVVTDNAGNPVCTGDTRMCNPRVTFQDPKSEEVMATATFPMFASNVQLTMRNTVLSMSKQGMFSRSYSFTTSTGESMTWHTDSSNVTCVDSKGQTVAQITRHGWTGRTRTIELAPGIEEEVLLAGVVMVVVQRKRHSRRHERLGTQDNEAARVNHHLQYDSSFI
;
A
#
# COMPACT_ATOMS: atom_id res chain seq x y z
N MET A 1 25.54 6.27 0.85
CA MET A 1 24.59 6.78 1.84
C MET A 1 23.21 6.25 1.49
N ALA A 2 22.36 5.97 2.47
CA ALA A 2 20.98 5.57 2.21
C ALA A 2 20.23 6.72 1.53
N THR A 3 19.30 6.39 0.64
CA THR A 3 18.47 7.38 -0.05
C THR A 3 17.14 7.51 0.68
N THR A 4 16.77 8.74 1.03
CA THR A 4 15.54 9.03 1.75
C THR A 4 14.53 9.72 0.85
N TYR A 5 13.27 9.30 0.96
CA TYR A 5 12.12 9.88 0.28
C TYR A 5 11.02 10.19 1.27
N THR A 6 10.16 11.14 0.93
CA THR A 6 8.89 11.36 1.64
C THR A 6 7.74 10.86 0.79
N LEU A 7 6.84 10.11 1.41
CA LEU A 7 5.60 9.64 0.81
C LEU A 7 4.42 10.36 1.46
N GLU A 8 3.63 11.06 0.65
CA GLU A 8 2.39 11.71 1.07
C GLU A 8 1.18 11.04 0.43
N LEU A 9 0.17 10.77 1.26
CA LEU A 9 -1.09 10.18 0.85
C LEU A 9 -2.22 11.17 1.09
N HIS A 10 -2.88 11.59 0.02
CA HIS A 10 -4.02 12.50 0.07
C HIS A 10 -5.33 11.73 -0.19
N ASP A 11 -6.47 12.33 0.17
CA ASP A 11 -7.77 11.63 0.06
C ASP A 11 -8.61 12.11 -1.14
N TRP A 12 -8.41 13.35 -1.62
CA TRP A 12 -9.32 14.00 -2.58
C TRP A 12 -8.64 14.70 -3.78
N SER A 13 -7.32 14.61 -3.96
CA SER A 13 -6.56 15.28 -5.04
C SER A 13 -6.29 14.36 -6.24
N LYS A 14 -6.15 14.89 -7.48
CA LYS A 14 -5.83 14.15 -8.76
C LYS A 14 -4.63 13.19 -8.64
N HIS A 15 -3.64 13.59 -7.86
CA HIS A 15 -2.55 12.72 -7.43
C HIS A 15 -2.71 12.53 -5.93
N ASN A 16 -3.17 11.36 -5.53
CA ASN A 16 -3.43 11.05 -4.13
C ASN A 16 -2.29 10.28 -3.46
N ILE A 17 -1.22 10.05 -4.22
CA ILE A 17 0.09 9.61 -3.77
C ILE A 17 1.12 10.59 -4.35
N VAL A 18 2.03 11.08 -3.52
CA VAL A 18 3.18 11.86 -3.97
C VAL A 18 4.43 11.31 -3.28
N VAL A 19 5.48 11.03 -4.04
CA VAL A 19 6.79 10.63 -3.52
C VAL A 19 7.79 11.71 -3.87
N THR A 20 8.48 12.28 -2.88
CA THR A 20 9.51 13.29 -3.06
C THR A 20 10.87 12.79 -2.61
N ASP A 21 11.93 13.23 -3.26
CA ASP A 21 13.31 13.00 -2.83
C ASP A 21 13.68 13.84 -1.59
N ASN A 22 14.88 13.65 -1.06
CA ASN A 22 15.38 14.42 0.09
C ASN A 22 15.56 15.93 -0.19
N ALA A 23 15.58 16.36 -1.46
CA ALA A 23 15.60 17.77 -1.84
C ALA A 23 14.18 18.36 -1.96
N GLY A 24 13.14 17.55 -1.74
CA GLY A 24 11.74 17.95 -1.85
C GLY A 24 11.19 17.93 -3.28
N ASN A 25 11.95 17.41 -4.26
CA ASN A 25 11.46 17.31 -5.63
C ASN A 25 10.57 16.08 -5.77
N PRO A 26 9.40 16.18 -6.44
CA PRO A 26 8.59 15.01 -6.72
C PRO A 26 9.34 14.07 -7.68
N VAL A 27 9.37 12.79 -7.32
CA VAL A 27 9.98 11.70 -8.10
C VAL A 27 8.90 10.92 -8.84
N CYS A 28 7.78 10.65 -8.18
CA CYS A 28 6.60 10.09 -8.83
C CYS A 28 5.31 10.55 -8.14
N THR A 29 4.22 10.53 -8.91
CA THR A 29 2.87 10.75 -8.40
C THR A 29 2.01 9.56 -8.71
N GLY A 30 1.02 9.25 -7.87
CA GLY A 30 0.12 8.12 -8.06
C GLY A 30 -1.34 8.49 -7.91
N ASP A 31 -2.19 7.80 -8.66
CA ASP A 31 -3.65 7.87 -8.51
C ASP A 31 -4.23 6.50 -8.14
N THR A 32 -4.99 6.46 -7.04
CA THR A 32 -5.68 5.28 -6.53
C THR A 32 -7.21 5.32 -6.69
N ARG A 33 -7.74 6.38 -7.33
CA ARG A 33 -9.17 6.73 -7.39
C ARG A 33 -10.09 5.74 -8.07
N MET A 34 -9.58 4.82 -8.87
CA MET A 34 -10.48 3.85 -9.47
C MET A 34 -10.98 2.90 -8.36
N CYS A 35 -12.29 2.62 -8.35
CA CYS A 35 -12.90 1.54 -7.56
C CYS A 35 -12.26 0.17 -7.86
N ASN A 36 -11.38 0.11 -8.86
CA ASN A 36 -10.52 -1.00 -9.19
C ASN A 36 -9.28 -1.07 -8.28
N PRO A 37 -8.76 -2.29 -8.05
CA PRO A 37 -7.52 -2.51 -7.32
C PRO A 37 -6.29 -2.13 -8.18
N ARG A 38 -6.22 -0.88 -8.60
CA ARG A 38 -5.18 -0.34 -9.48
C ARG A 38 -4.60 0.95 -8.92
N VAL A 39 -3.29 1.13 -9.10
CA VAL A 39 -2.58 2.40 -8.92
C VAL A 39 -1.76 2.65 -10.16
N THR A 40 -1.82 3.86 -10.69
CA THR A 40 -0.95 4.28 -11.80
C THR A 40 0.02 5.32 -11.27
N PHE A 41 1.31 5.10 -11.48
CA PHE A 41 2.39 6.02 -11.15
C PHE A 41 2.83 6.78 -12.40
N GLN A 42 3.01 8.09 -12.28
CA GLN A 42 3.39 8.98 -13.36
C GLN A 42 4.61 9.81 -12.99
N ASP A 43 5.40 10.13 -14.02
CA ASP A 43 6.47 11.11 -13.91
C ASP A 43 5.83 12.49 -13.69
N PRO A 44 6.27 13.24 -12.66
CA PRO A 44 5.63 14.49 -12.29
C PRO A 44 5.88 15.63 -13.28
N LYS A 45 6.86 15.51 -14.18
CA LYS A 45 7.21 16.53 -15.19
C LYS A 45 6.58 16.23 -16.54
N SER A 46 6.59 14.98 -16.98
CA SER A 46 6.05 14.60 -18.31
C SER A 46 4.61 14.06 -18.27
N GLU A 47 4.09 13.73 -17.08
CA GLU A 47 2.83 12.99 -16.87
C GLU A 47 2.79 11.59 -17.52
N GLU A 48 3.92 11.11 -18.04
CA GLU A 48 4.02 9.78 -18.63
C GLU A 48 3.89 8.69 -17.55
N VAL A 49 3.25 7.58 -17.90
CA VAL A 49 3.06 6.46 -16.99
C VAL A 49 4.40 5.75 -16.78
N MET A 50 4.90 5.79 -15.55
CA MET A 50 6.11 5.08 -15.12
C MET A 50 5.79 3.62 -14.78
N ALA A 51 4.71 3.42 -14.03
CA ALA A 51 4.32 2.11 -13.57
C ALA A 51 2.81 1.98 -13.34
N THR A 52 2.30 0.76 -13.42
CA THR A 52 0.93 0.42 -13.03
C THR A 52 0.96 -0.77 -12.09
N ALA A 53 0.41 -0.60 -10.90
CA ALA A 53 0.18 -1.68 -9.96
C ALA A 53 -1.26 -2.17 -10.02
N THR A 54 -1.45 -3.48 -10.06
CA THR A 54 -2.75 -4.15 -9.94
C THR A 54 -2.70 -5.14 -8.79
N PHE A 55 -3.63 -5.06 -7.86
CA PHE A 55 -3.64 -5.87 -6.63
C PHE A 55 -5.04 -6.40 -6.33
N PRO A 56 -5.53 -7.38 -7.10
CA PRO A 56 -6.90 -7.84 -7.03
C PRO A 56 -7.29 -8.15 -5.58
N MET A 57 -8.50 -7.76 -5.22
CA MET A 57 -8.94 -7.62 -3.84
C MET A 57 -8.88 -8.91 -3.02
N PHE A 58 -9.02 -10.04 -3.69
CA PHE A 58 -8.97 -11.40 -3.12
C PHE A 58 -7.72 -12.17 -3.56
N ALA A 59 -6.86 -11.56 -4.37
CA ALA A 59 -5.64 -12.21 -4.81
C ALA A 59 -4.55 -12.11 -3.75
N SER A 60 -3.76 -13.18 -3.67
CA SER A 60 -2.49 -13.20 -2.95
C SER A 60 -1.38 -12.46 -3.70
N ASN A 61 -1.64 -12.04 -4.94
CA ASN A 61 -0.63 -11.50 -5.83
C ASN A 61 -0.90 -10.04 -6.15
N VAL A 62 0.17 -9.26 -6.17
CA VAL A 62 0.20 -7.87 -6.65
C VAL A 62 1.16 -7.82 -7.82
N GLN A 63 0.71 -7.28 -8.94
CA GLN A 63 1.53 -7.10 -10.14
C GLN A 63 1.87 -5.63 -10.28
N LEU A 64 3.15 -5.31 -10.42
CA LEU A 64 3.66 -3.99 -10.72
C LEU A 64 4.32 -4.04 -12.11
N THR A 65 3.66 -3.42 -13.09
CA THR A 65 4.19 -3.29 -14.46
C THR A 65 4.94 -1.99 -14.56
N MET A 66 6.23 -2.02 -14.90
CA MET A 66 7.10 -0.88 -15.08
C MET A 66 7.70 -0.94 -16.48
N ARG A 67 7.33 -0.01 -17.35
CA ARG A 67 7.74 -0.01 -18.77
C ARG A 67 7.54 -1.40 -19.43
N ASN A 68 8.61 -2.19 -19.56
CA ASN A 68 8.62 -3.52 -20.18
C ASN A 68 8.83 -4.69 -19.20
N THR A 69 8.85 -4.42 -17.89
CA THR A 69 9.09 -5.42 -16.84
C THR A 69 7.86 -5.57 -15.97
N VAL A 70 7.54 -6.81 -15.60
CA VAL A 70 6.45 -7.10 -14.66
C VAL A 70 7.05 -7.70 -13.39
N LEU A 71 6.96 -6.95 -12.31
CA LEU A 71 7.31 -7.40 -10.97
C LEU A 71 6.08 -8.03 -10.32
N SER A 72 6.18 -9.31 -9.96
CA SER A 72 5.11 -10.03 -9.26
C SER A 72 5.44 -10.21 -7.77
N MET A 73 4.64 -9.59 -6.91
CA MET A 73 4.73 -9.71 -5.46
C MET A 73 3.69 -10.72 -4.96
N SER A 74 4.14 -11.78 -4.30
CA SER A 74 3.30 -12.90 -3.85
C SER A 74 3.25 -12.98 -2.34
N LYS A 75 2.03 -13.10 -1.79
CA LYS A 75 1.81 -13.20 -0.35
C LYS A 75 2.34 -14.52 0.21
N GLN A 76 3.12 -14.45 1.29
CA GLN A 76 3.79 -15.58 1.93
C GLN A 76 2.86 -16.33 2.92
N GLY A 77 1.71 -16.82 2.43
CA GLY A 77 0.75 -17.60 3.21
C GLY A 77 -0.55 -16.86 3.57
N MET A 78 -1.54 -17.60 4.06
CA MET A 78 -2.92 -17.10 4.23
C MET A 78 -3.03 -15.97 5.27
N PHE A 79 -2.31 -16.08 6.39
CA PHE A 79 -2.35 -15.09 7.48
C PHE A 79 -1.16 -14.13 7.48
N SER A 80 -0.17 -14.38 6.62
CA SER A 80 1.03 -13.56 6.53
C SER A 80 0.70 -12.16 6.00
N ARG A 81 1.48 -11.17 6.45
CA ARG A 81 1.48 -9.81 5.90
C ARG A 81 2.74 -9.54 5.08
N SER A 82 3.40 -10.61 4.65
CA SER A 82 4.62 -10.56 3.88
C SER A 82 4.39 -10.88 2.41
N TYR A 83 5.14 -10.21 1.55
CA TYR A 83 5.08 -10.30 0.11
C TYR A 83 6.48 -10.47 -0.46
N SER A 84 6.76 -11.61 -1.08
CA SER A 84 8.03 -11.86 -1.74
C SER A 84 7.98 -11.46 -3.21
N PHE A 85 9.10 -11.01 -3.75
CA PHE A 85 9.26 -10.73 -5.17
C PHE A 85 10.71 -10.95 -5.58
N THR A 86 10.95 -10.97 -6.88
CA THR A 86 12.29 -11.04 -7.46
C THR A 86 12.50 -9.81 -8.32
N THR A 87 13.56 -9.06 -8.03
CA THR A 87 13.98 -7.87 -8.77
C THR A 87 14.30 -8.19 -10.23
N SER A 88 14.39 -7.15 -11.06
CA SER A 88 14.86 -7.30 -12.44
C SER A 88 16.28 -7.88 -12.55
N THR A 89 17.09 -7.68 -11.51
CA THR A 89 18.45 -8.22 -11.36
C THR A 89 18.49 -9.67 -10.85
N GLY A 90 17.35 -10.26 -10.50
CA GLY A 90 17.24 -11.64 -10.02
C GLY A 90 17.39 -11.81 -8.50
N GLU A 91 17.45 -10.73 -7.74
CA GLU A 91 17.52 -10.75 -6.28
C GLU A 91 16.14 -11.01 -5.66
N SER A 92 16.08 -11.98 -4.75
CA SER A 92 14.87 -12.25 -3.98
C SER A 92 14.76 -11.29 -2.80
N MET A 93 13.60 -10.65 -2.68
CA MET A 93 13.29 -9.70 -1.62
C MET A 93 11.91 -9.97 -1.01
N THR A 94 11.72 -9.55 0.24
CA THR A 94 10.44 -9.69 0.94
C THR A 94 10.05 -8.42 1.66
N TRP A 95 8.88 -7.88 1.31
CA TRP A 95 8.22 -6.83 2.08
C TRP A 95 7.44 -7.43 3.23
N HIS A 96 7.67 -6.96 4.45
CA HIS A 96 6.88 -7.22 5.63
C HIS A 96 6.03 -5.99 5.94
N THR A 97 4.71 -6.16 6.03
CA THR A 97 3.80 -5.05 6.37
C THR A 97 3.25 -5.22 7.79
N ASP A 98 3.67 -4.34 8.70
CA ASP A 98 3.12 -4.23 10.05
C ASP A 98 2.16 -3.03 10.15
N SER A 99 1.47 -2.82 11.28
CA SER A 99 0.45 -1.75 11.41
C SER A 99 0.98 -0.32 11.23
N SER A 100 2.28 -0.11 11.36
CA SER A 100 2.94 1.20 11.41
C SER A 100 4.02 1.36 10.34
N ASN A 101 4.70 0.28 9.99
CA ASN A 101 5.89 0.25 9.17
C ASN A 101 5.79 -0.82 8.09
N VAL A 102 6.55 -0.60 7.03
CA VAL A 102 6.72 -1.55 5.93
C VAL A 102 8.21 -1.73 5.71
N THR A 103 8.73 -2.94 5.86
CA THR A 103 10.17 -3.21 5.82
C THR A 103 10.48 -4.22 4.72
N CYS A 104 11.48 -3.96 3.90
CA CYS A 104 11.98 -4.88 2.89
C CYS A 104 13.28 -5.51 3.37
N VAL A 105 13.37 -6.83 3.24
CA VAL A 105 14.60 -7.58 3.48
C VAL A 105 15.04 -8.30 2.21
N ASP A 106 16.35 -8.44 2.03
CA ASP A 106 16.94 -9.27 0.99
C ASP A 106 16.91 -10.77 1.35
N SER A 107 17.44 -11.60 0.46
CA SER A 107 17.58 -13.06 0.66
C SER A 107 18.42 -13.46 1.87
N LYS A 108 19.27 -12.56 2.39
CA LYS A 108 20.12 -12.78 3.58
C LYS A 108 19.43 -12.30 4.87
N GLY A 109 18.24 -11.71 4.76
CA GLY A 109 17.51 -11.13 5.89
C GLY A 109 18.01 -9.73 6.28
N GLN A 110 18.83 -9.08 5.44
CA GLN A 110 19.27 -7.71 5.68
C GLN A 110 18.19 -6.73 5.24
N THR A 111 17.90 -5.74 6.07
CA THR A 111 16.98 -4.65 5.71
C THR A 111 17.57 -3.80 4.60
N VAL A 112 16.85 -3.73 3.47
CA VAL A 112 17.23 -2.93 2.30
C VAL A 112 16.31 -1.74 2.06
N ALA A 113 15.12 -1.76 2.66
CA ALA A 113 14.22 -0.62 2.65
C ALA A 113 13.33 -0.58 3.90
N GLN A 114 12.96 0.62 4.34
CA GLN A 114 12.04 0.81 5.44
C GLN A 114 11.12 2.00 5.17
N ILE A 115 9.83 1.84 5.42
CA ILE A 115 8.82 2.88 5.31
C ILE A 115 8.20 3.09 6.68
N THR A 116 8.41 4.27 7.24
CA THR A 116 7.98 4.63 8.59
C THR A 116 6.83 5.63 8.54
N ARG A 117 5.72 5.32 9.20
CA ARG A 117 4.58 6.24 9.31
C ARG A 117 4.87 7.37 10.30
N HIS A 118 4.54 8.60 9.91
CA HIS A 118 4.60 9.76 10.80
C HIS A 118 3.21 10.35 11.08
N GLY A 119 3.08 10.93 12.27
CA GLY A 119 1.90 11.64 12.72
C GLY A 119 0.67 10.76 12.94
N TRP A 120 -0.32 11.35 13.60
CA TRP A 120 -1.58 10.67 13.95
C TRP A 120 -2.42 10.33 12.71
N THR A 121 -2.43 11.20 11.68
CA THR A 121 -3.16 10.96 10.43
C THR A 121 -2.56 9.84 9.60
N GLY A 122 -1.24 9.58 9.73
CA GLY A 122 -0.53 8.55 8.98
C GLY A 122 -0.41 8.78 7.48
N ARG A 123 -0.67 10.02 7.04
CA ARG A 123 -0.63 10.41 5.62
C ARG A 123 0.78 10.63 5.11
N THR A 124 1.69 11.06 5.98
CA THR A 124 3.11 11.27 5.65
C THR A 124 3.92 10.09 6.16
N ARG A 125 4.84 9.60 5.33
CA ARG A 125 5.76 8.52 5.65
C ARG A 125 7.16 8.85 5.13
N THR A 126 8.17 8.36 5.82
CA THR A 126 9.55 8.39 5.33
C THR A 126 9.87 7.04 4.72
N ILE A 127 10.49 7.02 3.55
CA ILE A 127 11.02 5.83 2.91
C ILE A 127 12.54 5.94 2.91
N GLU A 128 13.21 4.95 3.45
CA GLU A 128 14.66 4.83 3.43
C GLU A 128 15.04 3.61 2.60
N LEU A 129 15.92 3.80 1.61
CA LEU A 129 16.47 2.73 0.78
C LEU A 129 17.97 2.62 1.03
N ALA A 130 18.46 1.38 1.15
CA ALA A 130 19.89 1.13 1.19
C ALA A 130 20.57 1.60 -0.12
N PRO A 131 21.88 1.93 -0.08
CA PRO A 131 22.61 2.33 -1.28
C PRO A 131 22.52 1.27 -2.38
N GLY A 132 22.29 1.69 -3.62
CA GLY A 132 22.23 0.79 -4.78
C GLY A 132 20.88 0.09 -4.99
N ILE A 133 19.90 0.33 -4.13
CA ILE A 133 18.54 -0.19 -4.30
C ILE A 133 17.81 0.60 -5.39
N GLU A 134 17.19 -0.13 -6.32
CA GLU A 134 16.58 0.40 -7.52
C GLU A 134 15.16 0.95 -7.29
N GLU A 135 14.68 1.70 -8.28
CA GLU A 135 13.34 2.30 -8.33
C GLU A 135 12.20 1.27 -8.18
N GLU A 136 12.41 0.03 -8.65
CA GLU A 136 11.41 -1.03 -8.51
C GLU A 136 11.06 -1.33 -7.05
N VAL A 137 12.05 -1.27 -6.16
CA VAL A 137 11.85 -1.54 -4.73
C VAL A 137 11.11 -0.37 -4.10
N LEU A 138 11.43 0.87 -4.49
CA LEU A 138 10.70 2.07 -4.07
C LEU A 138 9.21 1.94 -4.42
N LEU A 139 8.90 1.69 -5.69
CA LEU A 139 7.53 1.60 -6.17
C LEU A 139 6.78 0.41 -5.56
N ALA A 140 7.43 -0.75 -5.43
CA ALA A 140 6.88 -1.91 -4.74
C ALA A 140 6.50 -1.57 -3.29
N GLY A 141 7.38 -0.86 -2.57
CA GLY A 141 7.13 -0.40 -1.21
C GLY A 141 5.92 0.52 -1.10
N VAL A 142 5.82 1.52 -1.99
CA VAL A 142 4.66 2.43 -2.05
C VAL A 142 3.37 1.66 -2.34
N VAL A 143 3.41 0.67 -3.23
CA VAL A 143 2.25 -0.20 -3.51
C VAL A 143 1.86 -1.00 -2.27
N MET A 144 2.81 -1.54 -1.50
CA MET A 144 2.51 -2.25 -0.25
C MET A 144 1.79 -1.35 0.77
N VAL A 145 2.20 -0.09 0.87
CA VAL A 145 1.51 0.91 1.70
C VAL A 145 0.05 1.08 1.27
N VAL A 146 -0.21 1.21 -0.03
CA VAL A 146 -1.57 1.37 -0.57
C VAL A 146 -2.42 0.12 -0.33
N VAL A 147 -1.87 -1.07 -0.60
CA VAL A 147 -2.54 -2.36 -0.39
C VAL A 147 -2.95 -2.51 1.08
N GLN A 148 -2.04 -2.19 1.99
CA GLN A 148 -2.31 -2.21 3.42
C GLN A 148 -3.45 -1.25 3.79
N ARG A 149 -3.38 0.00 3.31
CA ARG A 149 -4.39 1.02 3.59
C ARG A 149 -5.79 0.61 3.11
N LYS A 150 -5.92 0.14 1.85
CA LYS A 150 -7.22 -0.30 1.30
C LYS A 150 -7.78 -1.51 2.07
N ARG A 151 -6.93 -2.40 2.59
CA ARG A 151 -7.37 -3.53 3.44
C ARG A 151 -7.87 -3.07 4.82
N HIS A 152 -7.24 -2.07 5.42
CA HIS A 152 -7.67 -1.52 6.71
C HIS A 152 -9.00 -0.78 6.62
N SER A 153 -9.19 0.10 5.63
CA SER A 153 -10.46 0.84 5.45
C SER A 153 -11.67 -0.10 5.38
N ARG A 154 -11.54 -1.23 4.67
CA ARG A 154 -12.63 -2.22 4.54
C ARG A 154 -12.92 -3.01 5.80
N ARG A 155 -11.93 -3.25 6.67
CA ARG A 155 -12.20 -3.88 7.97
C ARG A 155 -13.09 -2.97 8.81
N HIS A 156 -12.83 -1.66 8.80
CA HIS A 156 -13.69 -0.70 9.49
C HIS A 156 -15.08 -0.59 8.86
N GLU A 157 -15.20 -0.58 7.53
CA GLU A 157 -16.52 -0.62 6.88
C GLU A 157 -17.31 -1.88 7.27
N ARG A 158 -16.71 -3.08 7.19
CA ARG A 158 -17.40 -4.33 7.52
C ARG A 158 -17.82 -4.42 8.99
N LEU A 159 -16.99 -3.94 9.92
CA LEU A 159 -17.32 -3.89 11.34
C LEU A 159 -18.44 -2.88 11.61
N GLY A 160 -18.39 -1.70 10.99
CA GLY A 160 -19.45 -0.70 11.11
C GLY A 160 -20.79 -1.15 10.51
N THR A 161 -20.78 -1.98 9.45
CA THR A 161 -22.01 -2.58 8.92
C THR A 161 -22.57 -3.65 9.85
N GLN A 162 -21.72 -4.49 10.47
CA GLN A 162 -22.16 -5.49 11.45
C GLN A 162 -22.74 -4.88 12.73
N ASP A 163 -22.15 -3.80 13.25
CA ASP A 163 -22.68 -3.11 14.43
C ASP A 163 -24.04 -2.44 14.14
N ASN A 164 -24.23 -1.91 12.92
CA ASN A 164 -25.51 -1.37 12.48
C ASN A 164 -26.58 -2.45 12.26
N GLU A 165 -26.17 -3.66 11.85
CA GLU A 165 -27.08 -4.79 11.68
C GLU A 165 -27.47 -5.39 13.04
N ALA A 166 -26.54 -5.51 13.99
CA ALA A 166 -26.82 -5.92 15.36
C ALA A 166 -27.71 -4.90 16.11
N ALA A 167 -27.50 -3.60 15.90
CA ALA A 167 -28.36 -2.55 16.46
C ALA A 167 -29.79 -2.59 15.88
N ARG A 168 -29.94 -2.96 14.60
CA ARG A 168 -31.27 -3.16 13.97
C ARG A 168 -32.01 -4.38 14.50
N VAL A 169 -31.30 -5.48 14.78
CA VAL A 169 -31.92 -6.69 15.36
C VAL A 169 -32.41 -6.43 16.79
N ASN A 170 -31.65 -5.68 17.59
CA ASN A 170 -32.09 -5.31 18.95
C ASN A 170 -33.29 -4.35 18.97
N HIS A 171 -33.45 -3.49 17.97
CA HIS A 171 -34.63 -2.62 17.86
C HIS A 171 -35.90 -3.36 17.42
N HIS A 172 -35.79 -4.57 16.86
CA HIS A 172 -36.94 -5.38 16.46
C HIS A 172 -37.46 -6.29 17.58
N LEU A 173 -36.65 -6.54 18.63
CA LEU A 173 -37.05 -7.35 19.79
C LEU A 173 -37.66 -6.53 20.95
N GLN A 174 -37.75 -5.20 20.83
CA GLN A 174 -38.40 -4.34 21.83
C GLN A 174 -39.84 -3.93 21.49
N TYR A 175 -40.39 -4.41 20.37
CA TYR A 175 -41.73 -4.03 19.90
C TYR A 175 -42.77 -5.17 19.92
N ASP A 176 -42.50 -6.26 20.64
CA ASP A 176 -43.37 -7.44 20.68
C ASP A 176 -43.67 -7.93 22.10
N SER A 177 -43.84 -7.00 23.05
CA SER A 177 -44.25 -7.33 24.43
C SER A 177 -45.28 -6.39 25.03
N SER A 178 -46.17 -5.82 24.20
CA SER A 178 -47.31 -5.03 24.68
C SER A 178 -48.61 -5.37 23.95
N PHE A 179 -48.96 -6.66 23.92
CA PHE A 179 -50.34 -7.14 23.79
C PHE A 179 -50.45 -8.50 24.49
N ILE A 180 -50.98 -8.49 25.72
CA ILE A 180 -52.03 -9.36 26.28
C ILE A 180 -52.58 -8.59 27.50
#